data_AF-A0A2A5DAS4-F1
#
_entry.id   AF-A0A2A5DAS4-F1
#
_cell.length_a   1.000
_cell.length_b   1.000
_cell.length_c   1.000
_cell.angle_alpha   90.00
_cell.angle_beta   90.00
_cell.angle_gamma   90.00
#
_symmetry.space_group_name_H-M   'P 1'
#
loop_
_entity.id
_entity.type
_entity.pdbx_description
1 polymer ?
#
loop_
_entity_poly.entity_id
_entity_poly.type
_entity_poly.pdbx_seq_one_letter_code
_entity_poly.pdbx_strand_id
1 'polypeptide(L)'
;MGLIAKENGSTDFKKVSAGVHESNCISIWDIGTQENKKFEKFNRKIMIQWEVDELVEVDGVEKPMTILKEYTLSLNDKSNLRADLVSWRGRDFTEAELDGFDLKDILGKPCQLNVVHRENGGKTYANILAIMPKGKSQKADSINTLSFYSIDDSGFDYPEGLPAWIVRKIEQSEEFRNQNSFEKPVNNDISEEDIPF
;
A
#
# COMPACT_ATOMS: atom_id res chain seq x y z
N MET A 1 40.11 -8.23 -14.30
CA MET A 1 38.97 -8.71 -13.51
C MET A 1 37.70 -8.25 -14.21
N GLY A 2 36.82 -9.18 -14.59
CA GLY A 2 35.65 -8.89 -15.41
C GLY A 2 34.42 -8.52 -14.58
N LEU A 3 33.65 -7.55 -15.07
CA LEU A 3 32.31 -7.22 -14.60
C LEU A 3 31.36 -8.30 -15.11
N ILE A 4 31.10 -9.33 -14.29
CA ILE A 4 30.18 -10.42 -14.66
C ILE A 4 28.77 -10.02 -14.24
N ALA A 5 27.91 -9.74 -15.22
CA ALA A 5 26.47 -9.68 -15.01
C ALA A 5 25.95 -11.09 -14.74
N LYS A 6 25.37 -11.32 -13.56
CA LYS A 6 24.54 -12.50 -13.30
C LYS A 6 23.09 -12.14 -13.60
N GLU A 7 22.38 -13.05 -14.23
CA GLU A 7 20.92 -13.02 -14.24
C GLU A 7 20.47 -13.04 -12.78
N ASN A 8 19.84 -11.96 -12.31
CA ASN A 8 19.11 -11.99 -11.05
C ASN A 8 17.91 -12.90 -11.28
N GLY A 9 18.14 -14.21 -11.15
CA GLY A 9 17.07 -15.20 -11.18
C GLY A 9 15.97 -14.71 -10.27
N SER A 10 14.73 -14.67 -10.78
CA SER A 10 13.60 -14.23 -9.98
C SER A 10 13.58 -15.07 -8.72
N THR A 11 13.92 -14.48 -7.58
CA THR A 11 13.67 -15.11 -6.30
C THR A 11 12.16 -15.29 -6.28
N ASP A 12 11.69 -16.51 -6.52
CA ASP A 12 10.29 -16.85 -6.38
C ASP A 12 9.99 -16.75 -4.89
N PHE A 13 9.69 -15.53 -4.43
CA PHE A 13 9.23 -15.31 -3.09
C PHE A 13 8.03 -16.23 -2.87
N LYS A 14 8.03 -16.92 -1.73
CA LYS A 14 6.91 -17.76 -1.32
C LYS A 14 5.66 -16.90 -1.36
N LYS A 15 4.67 -17.32 -2.15
CA LYS A 15 3.41 -16.62 -2.33
C LYS A 15 2.42 -17.24 -1.35
N VAL A 16 1.55 -16.42 -0.74
CA VAL A 16 0.44 -16.95 0.06
C VAL A 16 -0.35 -17.92 -0.81
N SER A 17 -0.66 -19.08 -0.27
CA SER A 17 -1.41 -20.12 -0.98
C SER A 17 -2.79 -19.60 -1.41
N ALA A 18 -3.36 -20.21 -2.45
CA ALA A 18 -4.72 -19.89 -2.86
C ALA A 18 -5.70 -20.58 -1.89
N GLY A 19 -6.71 -19.85 -1.42
CA GLY A 19 -7.64 -20.35 -0.42
C GLY A 19 -8.16 -19.28 0.51
N VAL A 20 -8.86 -19.72 1.55
CA VAL A 20 -9.36 -18.85 2.62
C VAL A 20 -8.34 -18.84 3.75
N HIS A 21 -7.91 -17.65 4.13
CA HIS A 21 -6.94 -17.43 5.20
C HIS A 21 -7.55 -16.63 6.34
N GLU A 22 -7.22 -17.04 7.55
CA GLU A 22 -7.35 -16.21 8.74
C GLU A 22 -6.31 -15.08 8.67
N SER A 23 -6.70 -13.83 8.94
CA SER A 23 -5.81 -12.69 8.70
C SER A 23 -6.08 -11.51 9.63
N ASN A 24 -5.07 -10.67 9.85
CA ASN A 24 -5.18 -9.40 10.57
C ASN A 24 -4.65 -8.27 9.69
N CYS A 25 -5.36 -7.14 9.64
CA CYS A 25 -4.82 -5.95 9.00
C CYS A 25 -3.71 -5.37 9.88
N ILE A 26 -2.49 -5.35 9.35
CA ILE A 26 -1.30 -4.93 10.10
C ILE A 26 -0.76 -3.60 9.63
N SER A 27 -1.02 -3.21 8.37
CA SER A 27 -0.49 -1.96 7.86
C SER A 27 -1.44 -1.22 6.93
N ILE A 28 -1.43 0.11 7.04
CA ILE A 28 -2.13 1.01 6.13
C ILE A 28 -1.19 2.16 5.82
N TRP A 29 -0.82 2.29 4.55
CA TRP A 29 0.13 3.29 4.11
C TRP A 29 -0.46 4.11 2.97
N ASP A 30 -0.51 5.42 3.16
CA ASP A 30 -0.73 6.36 2.07
C ASP A 30 0.51 6.41 1.17
N ILE A 31 0.29 6.20 -0.13
CA ILE A 31 1.35 6.23 -1.13
C ILE A 31 1.26 7.46 -2.05
N GLY A 32 0.42 8.43 -1.72
CA GLY A 32 0.30 9.68 -2.46
C GLY A 32 -0.50 9.54 -3.75
N THR A 33 -0.54 10.64 -4.49
CA THR A 33 -1.24 10.75 -5.77
C THR A 33 -0.38 10.15 -6.87
N GLN A 34 -0.88 9.06 -7.44
CA GLN A 34 -0.16 8.22 -8.39
C GLN A 34 -0.75 8.36 -9.79
N GLU A 35 0.11 8.46 -10.79
CA GLU A 35 -0.26 8.50 -12.20
C GLU A 35 -0.67 7.12 -12.71
N ASN A 36 -1.84 7.05 -13.34
CA ASN A 36 -2.25 5.92 -14.14
C ASN A 36 -1.93 6.18 -15.61
N LYS A 37 -0.74 5.74 -16.05
CA LYS A 37 -0.25 5.96 -17.42
C LYS A 37 -1.19 5.46 -18.54
N LYS A 38 -2.05 4.48 -18.25
CA LYS A 38 -2.98 3.94 -19.24
C LYS A 38 -4.17 4.88 -19.49
N PHE A 39 -4.58 5.62 -18.47
CA PHE A 39 -5.76 6.48 -18.51
C PHE A 39 -5.43 7.95 -18.31
N GLU A 40 -4.15 8.31 -18.17
CA GLU A 40 -3.65 9.66 -17.90
C GLU A 40 -4.37 10.32 -16.71
N LYS A 41 -4.63 9.52 -15.67
CA LYS A 41 -5.36 9.95 -14.47
C LYS A 41 -4.49 9.87 -13.24
N PHE A 42 -4.56 10.90 -12.43
CA PHE A 42 -3.93 10.97 -11.12
C PHE A 42 -4.98 10.61 -10.06
N ASN A 43 -4.62 9.70 -9.17
CA ASN A 43 -5.50 9.30 -8.06
C ASN A 43 -4.66 9.12 -6.81
N ARG A 44 -5.15 9.64 -5.67
CA ARG A 44 -4.60 9.31 -4.35
C ARG A 44 -4.75 7.82 -4.10
N LYS A 45 -3.68 7.17 -3.66
CA LYS A 45 -3.66 5.72 -3.44
C LYS A 45 -3.16 5.36 -2.06
N ILE A 46 -3.65 4.23 -1.57
CA ILE A 46 -3.22 3.61 -0.32
C ILE A 46 -2.86 2.14 -0.57
N MET A 47 -2.07 1.58 0.33
CA MET A 47 -1.82 0.16 0.43
C MET A 47 -2.26 -0.33 1.79
N ILE A 48 -3.06 -1.40 1.78
CA ILE A 48 -3.45 -2.10 3.00
C ILE A 48 -2.75 -3.46 2.97
N GLN A 49 -2.11 -3.81 4.08
CA GLN A 49 -1.40 -5.07 4.26
C GLN A 49 -2.05 -5.88 5.39
N TRP A 50 -2.13 -7.17 5.15
CA TRP A 50 -2.57 -8.16 6.10
C TRP A 50 -1.46 -9.19 6.33
N GLU A 51 -1.34 -9.66 7.56
CA GLU A 51 -0.69 -10.94 7.83
C GLU A 51 -1.72 -12.07 7.72
N VAL A 52 -1.27 -13.25 7.33
CA VAL A 52 -2.09 -14.45 7.19
C VAL A 52 -1.61 -15.55 8.13
N ASP A 53 -2.48 -16.54 8.37
CA ASP A 53 -2.18 -17.75 9.15
C ASP A 53 -1.06 -18.64 8.56
N GLU A 54 -0.73 -18.47 7.29
CA GLU A 54 0.39 -19.17 6.65
C GLU A 54 1.75 -18.63 7.13
N LEU A 55 2.66 -19.52 7.53
CA LEU A 55 3.99 -19.16 8.00
C LEU A 55 5.07 -19.30 6.91
N VAL A 56 6.14 -18.53 7.06
CA VAL A 56 7.37 -18.64 6.28
C VAL A 56 8.58 -18.52 7.22
N GLU A 57 9.60 -19.33 6.98
CA GLU A 57 10.87 -19.22 7.70
C GLU A 57 11.69 -18.07 7.12
N VAL A 58 12.06 -17.11 7.98
CA VAL A 58 12.96 -16.00 7.65
C VAL A 58 14.05 -15.97 8.71
N ASP A 59 15.30 -16.15 8.29
CA ASP A 59 16.47 -16.17 9.18
C ASP A 59 16.34 -17.18 10.34
N GLY A 60 15.75 -18.36 10.07
CA GLY A 60 15.54 -19.42 11.06
C GLY A 60 14.38 -19.18 12.04
N VAL A 61 13.57 -18.14 11.81
CA VAL A 61 12.38 -17.82 12.62
C VAL A 61 11.13 -17.94 11.75
N GLU A 62 10.14 -18.71 12.20
CA GLU A 62 8.83 -18.75 11.57
C GLU A 62 8.10 -17.43 11.80
N LYS A 63 7.70 -16.78 10.71
CA LYS A 63 6.91 -15.54 10.72
C LYS A 63 5.66 -15.69 9.86
N PRO A 64 4.54 -15.06 10.22
CA PRO A 64 3.38 -14.97 9.34
C PRO A 64 3.75 -14.34 8.01
N MET A 65 3.24 -14.94 6.95
CA MET A 65 3.30 -14.36 5.62
C MET A 65 2.41 -13.12 5.58
N THR A 66 2.72 -12.21 4.65
CA THR A 66 1.91 -11.01 4.44
C THR A 66 1.45 -10.92 3.00
N ILE A 67 0.28 -10.33 2.80
CA ILE A 67 -0.29 -9.99 1.50
C ILE A 67 -0.83 -8.57 1.56
N LEU A 68 -0.73 -7.83 0.46
CA LEU A 68 -1.19 -6.46 0.38
C LEU A 68 -2.08 -6.24 -0.84
N LYS A 69 -2.92 -5.22 -0.76
CA LYS A 69 -3.73 -4.73 -1.87
C LYS A 69 -3.67 -3.21 -1.92
N GLU A 70 -3.49 -2.71 -3.14
CA GLU A 70 -3.48 -1.29 -3.44
C GLU A 70 -4.90 -0.83 -3.81
N TYR A 71 -5.28 0.34 -3.31
CA TYR A 71 -6.56 0.97 -3.60
C TYR A 71 -6.38 2.41 -4.04
N THR A 72 -7.33 2.91 -4.82
CA THR A 72 -7.62 4.35 -4.87
C THR A 72 -8.32 4.75 -3.58
N LEU A 73 -7.86 5.83 -2.94
CA LEU A 73 -8.47 6.39 -1.74
C LEU A 73 -9.79 7.08 -2.11
N SER A 74 -10.86 6.30 -2.21
CA SER A 74 -12.20 6.79 -2.51
C SER A 74 -13.25 5.86 -1.91
N LEU A 75 -14.35 6.44 -1.44
CA LEU A 75 -15.53 5.71 -0.95
C LEU A 75 -16.74 5.91 -1.86
N ASN A 76 -16.53 6.23 -3.14
CA ASN A 76 -17.63 6.22 -4.10
C ASN A 76 -18.23 4.80 -4.26
N ASP A 77 -19.47 4.74 -4.74
CA ASP A 77 -20.24 3.51 -4.92
C ASP A 77 -19.55 2.44 -5.80
N LYS A 78 -18.66 2.86 -6.70
CA LYS A 78 -17.91 1.99 -7.63
C LYS A 78 -16.49 1.68 -7.17
N SER A 79 -16.07 2.19 -6.01
CA SER A 79 -14.70 2.04 -5.54
C SER A 79 -14.50 0.64 -4.94
N ASN A 80 -13.41 -0.02 -5.33
CA ASN A 80 -13.04 -1.30 -4.74
C ASN A 80 -12.78 -1.19 -3.23
N LEU A 81 -12.28 -0.04 -2.76
CA LEU A 81 -12.05 0.20 -1.34
C LEU A 81 -13.37 0.15 -0.57
N ARG A 82 -14.41 0.89 -1.01
CA ARG A 82 -15.72 0.81 -0.38
C ARG A 82 -16.29 -0.60 -0.44
N ALA A 83 -16.24 -1.26 -1.60
CA ALA A 83 -16.79 -2.60 -1.77
C ALA A 83 -16.16 -3.60 -0.78
N ASP A 84 -14.83 -3.60 -0.64
CA ASP A 84 -14.12 -4.47 0.29
C ASP A 84 -14.39 -4.09 1.75
N LEU A 85 -14.46 -2.79 2.08
CA LEU A 85 -14.77 -2.33 3.45
C LEU A 85 -16.20 -2.69 3.87
N VAL A 86 -17.19 -2.58 2.97
CA VAL A 86 -18.58 -3.00 3.23
C VAL A 86 -18.64 -4.50 3.49
N SER A 87 -18.00 -5.29 2.63
CA SER A 87 -17.93 -6.75 2.78
C SER A 87 -17.29 -7.13 4.12
N TRP A 88 -16.16 -6.52 4.46
CA TRP A 88 -15.42 -6.81 5.69
C TRP A 88 -16.16 -6.34 6.95
N ARG A 89 -16.81 -5.17 6.93
CA ARG A 89 -17.58 -4.65 8.07
C ARG A 89 -18.93 -5.35 8.24
N GLY A 90 -19.41 -6.05 7.21
CA GLY A 90 -20.71 -6.71 7.20
C GLY A 90 -21.89 -5.74 7.21
N ARG A 91 -21.67 -4.47 6.86
CA ARG A 91 -22.70 -3.42 6.77
C ARG A 91 -22.26 -2.32 5.80
N ASP A 92 -23.24 -1.63 5.23
CA ASP A 92 -22.97 -0.45 4.40
C ASP A 92 -22.50 0.74 5.24
N PHE A 93 -21.94 1.73 4.55
CA PHE A 93 -21.60 3.02 5.13
C PHE A 93 -22.86 3.85 5.36
N THR A 94 -22.89 4.56 6.48
CA THR A 94 -23.87 5.65 6.69
C THR A 94 -23.43 6.91 5.94
N GLU A 95 -24.33 7.87 5.72
CA GLU A 95 -23.97 9.16 5.08
C GLU A 95 -22.82 9.86 5.81
N ALA A 96 -22.87 9.91 7.15
CA ALA A 96 -21.80 10.49 7.97
C ALA A 96 -20.45 9.77 7.82
N GLU A 97 -20.44 8.45 7.61
CA GLU A 97 -19.21 7.69 7.37
C GLU A 97 -18.69 7.88 5.93
N LEU A 98 -19.56 8.21 4.98
CA LEU A 98 -19.16 8.56 3.61
C LEU A 98 -18.54 9.96 3.53
N ASP A 99 -18.95 10.88 4.42
CA ASP A 99 -18.32 12.20 4.56
C ASP A 99 -16.89 12.10 5.12
N GLY A 100 -16.61 11.07 5.92
CA GLY A 100 -15.28 10.77 6.42
C GLY A 100 -15.22 9.47 7.20
N PHE A 101 -14.36 8.55 6.76
CA PHE A 101 -14.06 7.32 7.47
C PHE A 101 -12.56 7.24 7.75
N ASP A 102 -12.19 7.12 9.03
CA ASP A 102 -10.78 6.96 9.40
C ASP A 102 -10.34 5.52 9.14
N LEU A 103 -9.39 5.34 8.22
CA LEU A 103 -8.85 4.02 7.92
C LEU A 103 -8.07 3.42 9.10
N LYS A 104 -7.63 4.20 10.08
CA LYS A 104 -7.08 3.66 11.34
C LYS A 104 -8.07 2.74 12.05
N ASP A 105 -9.38 2.91 11.85
CA ASP A 105 -10.41 2.07 12.48
C ASP A 105 -10.38 0.60 12.05
N ILE A 106 -9.78 0.30 10.90
CA ILE A 106 -9.59 -1.08 10.41
C ILE A 106 -8.21 -1.66 10.73
N LEU A 107 -7.28 -0.85 11.26
CA LEU A 107 -5.95 -1.33 11.66
C LEU A 107 -6.06 -2.28 12.86
N GLY A 108 -5.32 -3.39 12.81
CA GLY A 108 -5.40 -4.48 13.78
C GLY A 108 -6.70 -5.26 13.75
N LYS A 109 -7.63 -4.98 12.82
CA LYS A 109 -8.88 -5.73 12.74
C LYS A 109 -8.64 -7.07 12.04
N PRO A 110 -9.22 -8.16 12.57
CA PRO A 110 -9.18 -9.47 11.94
C PRO A 110 -10.20 -9.58 10.78
N CYS A 111 -9.88 -10.44 9.82
CA CYS A 111 -10.71 -10.79 8.68
C CYS A 111 -10.45 -12.21 8.20
N GLN A 112 -11.29 -12.68 7.28
CA GLN A 112 -10.98 -13.79 6.40
C GLN A 112 -10.69 -13.26 5.00
N LEU A 113 -9.54 -13.64 4.44
CA LEU A 113 -9.15 -13.30 3.08
C LEU A 113 -9.37 -14.49 2.16
N ASN A 114 -10.03 -14.29 1.04
CA ASN A 114 -10.02 -15.25 -0.05
C ASN A 114 -8.93 -14.88 -1.04
N VAL A 115 -7.85 -15.66 -1.08
CA VAL A 115 -6.69 -15.46 -1.94
C VAL A 115 -6.82 -16.32 -3.19
N VAL A 116 -6.61 -15.70 -4.36
CA VAL A 116 -6.57 -16.38 -5.65
C VAL A 116 -5.25 -16.14 -6.36
N HIS A 117 -4.78 -17.15 -7.08
CA HIS A 117 -3.62 -17.02 -7.94
C HIS A 117 -4.04 -16.56 -9.33
N ARG A 118 -3.40 -15.52 -9.84
CA ARG A 118 -3.62 -15.00 -11.21
C ARG A 118 -2.30 -14.94 -11.95
N GLU A 119 -2.31 -15.36 -13.20
CA GLU A 119 -1.16 -15.25 -14.08
C GLU A 119 -1.14 -13.88 -14.78
N ASN A 120 0.02 -13.25 -14.81
CA ASN A 120 0.26 -12.05 -15.59
C ASN A 120 1.70 -12.06 -16.11
N GLY A 121 1.87 -12.01 -17.44
CA GLY A 121 3.18 -12.01 -18.08
C GLY A 121 4.02 -13.26 -17.76
N GLY A 122 3.38 -14.44 -17.66
CA GLY A 122 4.04 -15.71 -17.33
C GLY A 122 4.44 -15.87 -15.86
N LYS A 123 4.05 -14.93 -14.98
CA LYS A 123 4.26 -15.02 -13.53
C LYS A 123 2.93 -15.15 -12.79
N THR A 124 2.90 -15.99 -11.78
CA THR A 124 1.74 -16.16 -10.90
C THR A 124 1.82 -15.18 -9.73
N TYR A 125 0.71 -14.51 -9.41
CA TYR A 125 0.60 -13.59 -8.29
C TYR A 125 -0.56 -14.01 -7.38
N ALA A 126 -0.33 -14.02 -6.06
CA ALA A 126 -1.39 -14.13 -5.08
C ALA A 126 -2.13 -12.79 -4.97
N ASN A 127 -3.44 -12.80 -5.11
CA ASN A 127 -4.30 -11.62 -5.08
C ASN A 127 -5.46 -11.84 -4.12
N ILE A 128 -5.83 -10.80 -3.37
CA ILE A 128 -7.03 -10.83 -2.51
C ILE A 128 -8.26 -10.63 -3.39
N LEU A 129 -9.08 -11.68 -3.51
CA LEU A 129 -10.34 -11.65 -4.24
C LEU A 129 -11.46 -11.02 -3.39
N ALA A 130 -11.54 -11.39 -2.11
CA ALA A 130 -12.59 -10.92 -1.21
C ALA A 130 -12.07 -10.84 0.24
N ILE A 131 -12.68 -9.92 1.01
CA ILE A 131 -12.42 -9.72 2.44
C ILE A 131 -13.74 -9.89 3.18
N MET A 132 -13.76 -10.79 4.16
CA MET A 132 -14.95 -11.14 4.92
C MET A 132 -14.73 -10.87 6.42
N PRO A 133 -15.80 -10.60 7.19
CA PRO A 133 -15.69 -10.50 8.64
C PRO A 133 -15.19 -11.83 9.22
N LYS A 134 -14.37 -11.76 10.26
CA LYS A 134 -13.98 -12.98 10.98
C LYS A 134 -15.18 -13.70 11.61
N GLY A 135 -15.05 -15.00 11.80
CA GLY A 135 -15.95 -15.77 12.67
C GLY A 135 -15.85 -15.31 14.13
N LYS A 136 -16.93 -15.42 14.91
CA LYS A 136 -17.02 -14.93 16.30
C LYS A 136 -15.96 -15.53 17.27
N SER A 137 -15.34 -16.65 16.92
CA SER A 137 -14.37 -17.39 17.74
C SER A 137 -12.90 -17.05 17.47
N GLN A 138 -12.59 -16.29 16.42
CA GLN A 138 -11.22 -16.04 15.99
C GLN A 138 -10.57 -14.95 16.86
N LYS A 139 -9.34 -15.16 17.35
CA LYS A 139 -8.60 -14.14 18.11
C LYS A 139 -8.09 -13.05 17.17
N ALA A 140 -7.92 -11.83 17.69
CA ALA A 140 -7.49 -10.65 16.92
C ALA A 140 -6.00 -10.35 17.13
N ASP A 141 -5.23 -11.32 17.61
CA ASP A 141 -3.85 -11.07 18.02
C ASP A 141 -2.98 -11.08 16.78
N SER A 142 -2.48 -9.91 16.40
CA SER A 142 -1.50 -9.81 15.33
C SER A 142 -0.10 -10.12 15.86
N ILE A 143 0.71 -10.84 15.08
CA ILE A 143 2.11 -11.13 15.45
C ILE A 143 3.02 -9.99 15.00
N ASN A 144 2.77 -9.42 13.81
CA ASN A 144 3.52 -8.28 13.32
C ASN A 144 3.05 -6.96 13.98
N THR A 145 4.00 -6.03 14.11
CA THR A 145 3.73 -4.68 14.62
C THR A 145 2.80 -3.92 13.67
N LEU A 146 1.81 -3.24 14.23
CA LEU A 146 0.89 -2.42 13.46
C LEU A 146 1.60 -1.16 12.92
N SER A 147 1.38 -0.84 11.65
CA SER A 147 2.01 0.30 10.99
C SER A 147 0.96 1.17 10.27
N PHE A 148 0.92 2.45 10.59
CA PHE A 148 0.10 3.41 9.89
C PHE A 148 0.96 4.56 9.37
N TYR A 149 0.73 4.99 8.14
CA TYR A 149 1.39 6.15 7.57
C TYR A 149 0.42 6.96 6.71
N SER A 150 0.41 8.28 6.91
CA SER A 150 -0.30 9.25 6.10
C SER A 150 0.67 10.37 5.72
N ILE A 151 0.76 10.69 4.43
CA ILE A 151 1.57 11.82 3.96
C ILE A 151 1.02 13.13 4.51
N ASP A 152 -0.30 13.23 4.73
CA ASP A 152 -0.94 14.44 5.23
C ASP A 152 -0.63 14.68 6.72
N ASP A 153 -0.44 13.60 7.50
CA ASP A 153 -0.10 13.66 8.92
C ASP A 153 1.41 13.82 9.15
N SER A 154 2.24 13.09 8.39
CA SER A 154 3.67 12.91 8.67
C SER A 154 4.59 13.48 7.59
N GLY A 155 4.06 14.07 6.52
CA GLY A 155 4.85 14.49 5.37
C GLY A 155 5.65 13.32 4.81
N PHE A 156 6.95 13.51 4.60
CA PHE A 156 7.87 12.47 4.13
C PHE A 156 8.79 11.92 5.24
N ASP A 157 8.39 12.07 6.50
CA ASP A 157 9.01 11.35 7.62
C ASP A 157 8.42 9.94 7.70
N TYR A 158 9.17 8.96 7.21
CA TYR A 158 8.69 7.58 7.07
C TYR A 158 8.81 6.80 8.38
N PRO A 159 7.80 6.00 8.77
CA PRO A 159 7.91 5.16 9.95
C PRO A 159 9.00 4.10 9.79
N GLU A 160 9.59 3.69 10.92
CA GLU A 160 10.56 2.61 10.95
C GLU A 160 9.95 1.32 10.40
N GLY A 161 10.71 0.60 9.57
CA GLY A 161 10.27 -0.65 8.96
C GLY A 161 9.41 -0.50 7.70
N LEU A 162 9.13 0.72 7.22
CA LEU A 162 8.47 0.91 5.93
C LEU A 162 9.33 0.31 4.80
N PRO A 163 8.81 -0.65 4.01
CA PRO A 163 9.60 -1.29 2.96
C PRO A 163 10.13 -0.29 1.93
N ALA A 164 11.41 -0.42 1.56
CA ALA A 164 12.07 0.51 0.63
C ALA A 164 11.37 0.65 -0.73
N TRP A 165 10.68 -0.39 -1.20
CA TRP A 165 9.92 -0.33 -2.45
C TRP A 165 8.63 0.51 -2.33
N ILE A 166 8.05 0.61 -1.12
CA ILE A 166 6.91 1.49 -0.82
C ILE A 166 7.39 2.95 -0.76
N VAL A 167 8.52 3.21 -0.09
CA VAL A 167 9.16 4.54 -0.09
C VAL A 167 9.39 5.03 -1.52
N ARG A 168 10.01 4.21 -2.38
CA ARG A 168 10.21 4.54 -3.80
C ARG A 168 8.91 4.83 -4.55
N LYS A 169 7.79 4.25 -4.10
CA LYS A 169 6.47 4.49 -4.69
C LYS A 169 5.88 5.83 -4.21
N ILE A 170 6.05 6.15 -2.93
CA ILE A 170 5.72 7.46 -2.36
C ILE A 170 6.53 8.56 -3.06
N GLU A 171 7.82 8.36 -3.29
CA GLU A 171 8.69 9.32 -3.99
C GLU A 171 8.27 9.57 -5.45
N GLN A 172 7.47 8.68 -6.04
CA GLN A 172 6.91 8.87 -7.38
C GLN A 172 5.61 9.69 -7.39
N SER A 173 5.05 9.98 -6.22
CA SER A 173 3.78 10.71 -6.06
C SER A 173 3.89 12.19 -6.46
N GLU A 174 2.76 12.83 -6.75
CA GLU A 174 2.72 14.26 -7.04
C GLU A 174 3.14 15.10 -5.83
N GLU A 175 2.78 14.68 -4.62
CA GLU A 175 3.10 15.40 -3.39
C GLU A 175 4.61 15.52 -3.20
N PHE A 176 5.34 14.41 -3.41
CA PHE A 176 6.79 14.41 -3.30
C PHE A 176 7.45 15.23 -4.41
N ARG A 177 6.94 15.12 -5.64
CA ARG A 177 7.45 15.90 -6.79
C ARG A 177 7.24 17.40 -6.60
N ASN A 178 6.09 17.79 -6.09
CA ASN A 178 5.75 19.19 -5.87
C ASN A 178 6.64 19.79 -4.78
N GLN A 179 6.83 19.13 -3.63
CA GLN A 179 7.74 19.61 -2.59
C GLN A 179 9.18 19.80 -3.10
N ASN A 180 9.71 18.82 -3.85
CA ASN A 180 11.06 18.92 -4.42
C ASN A 180 11.18 19.92 -5.58
N SER A 181 10.07 20.31 -6.21
CA SER A 181 10.06 21.35 -7.24
C SER A 181 10.21 22.74 -6.64
N PHE A 182 9.78 22.96 -5.39
CA PHE A 182 9.99 24.20 -4.65
C PHE A 182 11.39 24.32 -4.05
N GLU A 183 12.13 23.21 -3.89
CA GLU A 183 13.51 23.21 -3.36
C GLU A 183 14.60 23.36 -4.43
N LYS A 184 14.25 23.44 -5.72
CA LYS A 184 15.24 23.83 -6.74
C LYS A 184 15.63 25.29 -6.49
N PRO A 185 16.93 25.62 -6.28
CA PRO A 185 17.34 27.00 -6.12
C PRO A 185 16.94 27.77 -7.37
N VAL A 186 16.19 28.85 -7.18
CA VAL A 186 16.10 29.93 -8.16
C VAL A 186 17.53 30.36 -8.42
N ASN A 187 18.06 30.02 -9.59
CA ASN A 187 19.32 30.58 -10.05
C ASN A 187 19.04 32.07 -10.28
N ASN A 188 19.42 32.90 -9.31
CA ASN A 188 19.44 34.36 -9.46
C ASN A 188 20.56 34.71 -10.46
N ASP A 189 20.33 34.45 -11.74
CA ASP A 189 20.99 35.19 -12.80
C ASP A 189 20.28 36.54 -12.92
N ILE A 190 20.54 37.41 -11.94
CA ILE A 190 20.34 38.85 -12.13
C ILE A 190 21.51 39.29 -12.99
N SER A 191 21.28 39.40 -14.30
CA SER A 191 22.17 40.14 -15.18
C SER A 191 22.05 41.63 -14.84
N GLU A 192 22.80 42.08 -13.84
CA GLU A 192 23.18 43.48 -13.70
C GLU A 192 24.27 43.77 -14.72
N GLU A 193 23.89 44.26 -15.90
CA GLU A 193 24.65 45.21 -16.73
C GLU A 193 24.00 45.25 -18.13
N ASP A 194 23.08 46.21 -18.29
CA ASP A 194 22.98 47.11 -19.45
C ASP A 194 21.54 47.62 -19.62
N ILE A 195 21.20 48.66 -18.83
CA ILE A 195 20.19 49.64 -19.21
C ILE A 195 20.98 50.83 -19.78
N PRO A 196 20.75 51.20 -21.06
CA PRO A 196 20.38 52.60 -21.29
C PRO A 196 19.32 52.80 -22.38
N PHE A 197 18.28 53.56 -21.97
CA PHE A 197 17.31 54.40 -22.70
C PHE A 197 16.54 53.82 -23.90
#